data_AF-E0RYA9-F1
#
_entry.id   AF-E0RYA9-F1
#
_cell.length_a   1.000
_cell.length_b   1.000
_cell.length_c   1.000
_cell.angle_alpha   90.00
_cell.angle_beta   90.00
_cell.angle_gamma   90.00
#
_symmetry.space_group_name_H-M   'P 1'
#
loop_
_entity.id
_entity.type
_entity.pdbx_description
1 polymer ?
#
loop_
_entity_poly.entity_id
_entity_poly.type
_entity_poly.pdbx_seq_one_letter_code
_entity_poly.pdbx_strand_id
1 'polypeptide(L)'
;MPRVNLSISQELYEQIEKAAKKENVTANYFICEMLEEKFGKKVVYDYGAAIASMISEARKIEGEFTLSDLETFSDVNTVIKDYKISETPAQVRARLGKMFNEAVRRGNVKGVERATVVRNGEEQLKFLSRAAVYINKAGKTRKNS
;
A
#
# COMPACT_ATOMS: atom_id res chain seq x y z
N MET A 1 -12.42 29.26 -4.54
CA MET A 1 -12.89 28.22 -3.62
C MET A 1 -14.39 28.06 -3.80
N PRO A 2 -14.90 26.83 -3.94
CA PRO A 2 -16.34 26.60 -3.84
C PRO A 2 -16.84 27.17 -2.51
N ARG A 3 -18.00 27.83 -2.54
CA ARG A 3 -18.63 28.40 -1.34
C ARG A 3 -19.83 27.53 -0.98
N VAL A 4 -19.91 27.20 0.30
CA VAL A 4 -21.02 26.44 0.86
C VAL A 4 -21.80 27.42 1.74
N ASN A 5 -23.07 27.65 1.42
CA ASN A 5 -23.98 28.43 2.25
C ASN A 5 -24.98 27.45 2.88
N LEU A 6 -25.00 27.39 4.21
CA LEU A 6 -25.84 26.46 4.96
C LEU A 6 -26.83 27.25 5.81
N SER A 7 -28.08 26.84 5.76
CA SER A 7 -29.11 27.29 6.70
C SER A 7 -29.34 26.19 7.71
N ILE A 8 -29.10 26.49 8.99
CA ILE A 8 -29.28 25.57 10.13
C ILE A 8 -30.11 26.27 11.20
N SER A 9 -30.69 25.51 12.13
CA SER A 9 -31.41 26.09 13.27
C SER A 9 -30.46 26.87 14.20
N GLN A 10 -31.00 27.86 14.89
CA GLN A 10 -30.25 28.65 15.88
C GLN A 10 -29.65 27.76 16.97
N GLU A 11 -30.42 26.79 17.47
CA GLU A 11 -29.98 25.84 18.48
C GLU A 11 -28.76 25.01 18.01
N LEU A 12 -28.78 24.54 16.75
CA LEU A 12 -27.65 23.78 16.19
C LEU A 12 -26.41 24.67 16.02
N TYR A 13 -26.60 25.93 15.59
CA TYR A 13 -25.50 26.88 15.48
C TYR A 13 -24.85 27.17 16.84
N GLU A 14 -25.64 27.37 17.89
CA GLU A 14 -25.13 27.61 19.24
C GLU A 14 -24.31 26.44 19.78
N GLN A 15 -24.73 25.20 19.49
CA GLN A 15 -23.96 24.00 19.85
C GLN A 15 -22.61 23.94 19.11
N ILE A 16 -22.60 24.23 17.80
CA ILE A 16 -21.38 24.29 16.99
C ILE A 16 -20.45 25.39 17.49
N GLU A 17 -20.98 26.58 17.77
CA GLU A 17 -20.20 27.72 18.28
C GLU A 17 -19.58 27.42 19.65
N LYS A 18 -20.34 26.75 20.53
CA LYS A 18 -19.82 26.30 21.83
C LYS A 18 -18.69 25.28 21.68
N ALA A 19 -18.77 24.38 20.70
CA ALA A 19 -17.69 23.43 20.41
C ALA A 19 -16.45 24.14 19.85
N ALA A 20 -16.63 25.02 18.86
CA ALA A 20 -15.55 25.82 18.27
C ALA A 20 -14.80 26.67 19.32
N LYS A 21 -15.53 27.29 20.26
CA LYS A 21 -14.93 28.07 21.36
C LYS A 21 -14.04 27.23 22.28
N LYS A 22 -14.37 25.96 22.52
CA LYS A 22 -13.51 25.06 23.33
C LYS A 22 -12.16 24.80 22.67
N GLU A 23 -12.13 24.81 21.34
CA GLU A 23 -10.93 24.60 20.52
C GLU A 23 -10.25 25.91 20.11
N ASN A 24 -10.73 27.05 20.62
CA ASN A 24 -10.24 28.40 20.29
C ASN A 24 -10.30 28.73 18.78
N VAL A 25 -11.32 28.24 18.07
CA VAL A 25 -11.54 28.49 16.63
C VAL A 25 -12.92 29.10 16.38
N THR A 26 -13.15 29.59 15.14
CA THR A 26 -14.45 30.11 14.72
C THR A 26 -15.39 29.00 14.29
N ALA A 27 -16.70 29.21 14.39
CA ALA A 27 -17.70 28.24 13.92
C ALA A 27 -17.53 27.89 12.43
N ASN A 28 -17.18 28.86 11.57
CA ASN A 28 -16.91 28.62 10.16
C ASN A 28 -15.70 27.71 9.94
N TYR A 29 -14.59 27.98 10.65
CA TYR A 29 -13.39 27.13 10.56
C TYR A 29 -13.69 25.71 11.05
N PHE A 30 -14.39 25.59 12.17
CA PHE A 30 -14.79 24.32 12.75
C PHE A 30 -15.69 23.50 11.80
N ILE A 31 -16.66 24.13 11.14
CA ILE A 31 -17.50 23.48 10.11
C ILE A 31 -16.65 23.03 8.92
N CYS A 32 -15.71 23.87 8.46
CA CYS A 32 -14.80 23.48 7.38
C CYS A 32 -13.95 22.27 7.78
N GLU A 33 -13.38 22.24 8.98
CA GLU A 33 -12.62 21.09 9.49
C GLU A 33 -13.50 19.84 9.58
N MET A 34 -14.72 19.93 10.10
CA MET A 34 -15.64 18.79 10.12
C MET A 34 -15.96 18.26 8.71
N LEU A 35 -16.08 19.15 7.72
CA LEU A 35 -16.27 18.76 6.32
C LEU A 35 -14.99 18.15 5.73
N GLU A 36 -13.81 18.65 6.08
CA GLU A 36 -12.52 18.09 5.66
C GLU A 36 -12.21 16.75 6.36
N GLU A 37 -12.62 16.54 7.59
CA GLU A 37 -12.50 15.24 8.26
C GLU A 37 -13.44 14.22 7.61
N LYS A 38 -14.69 14.64 7.32
CA LYS A 38 -15.72 13.75 6.80
C LYS A 38 -15.60 13.46 5.31
N PHE A 39 -15.11 14.43 4.53
CA PHE A 39 -15.04 14.35 3.07
C PHE A 39 -13.64 14.60 2.50
N GLY A 40 -12.71 15.13 3.31
CA GLY A 40 -11.32 15.23 2.94
C GLY A 40 -10.66 13.87 2.97
N LYS A 41 -9.77 13.64 2.01
CA LYS A 41 -9.02 12.38 1.91
C LYS A 41 -7.69 12.56 2.59
N LYS A 42 -7.38 11.76 3.62
CA LYS A 42 -6.05 11.14 3.74
C LYS A 42 -6.16 9.73 4.32
N VAL A 43 -6.78 8.83 3.56
CA VAL A 43 -6.52 7.39 3.74
C VAL A 43 -5.10 7.13 3.23
N VAL A 44 -4.19 6.80 4.14
CA VAL A 44 -2.82 6.42 3.82
C VAL A 44 -2.82 4.94 3.45
N TYR A 45 -1.98 4.55 2.50
CA TYR A 45 -1.84 3.14 2.13
C TYR A 45 -1.22 2.34 3.29
N ASP A 46 -1.87 1.24 3.70
CA ASP A 46 -1.33 0.36 4.74
C ASP A 46 -0.25 -0.57 4.18
N TYR A 47 0.98 -0.05 4.13
CA TYR A 47 2.15 -0.78 3.67
C TYR A 47 2.51 -1.98 4.55
N GLY A 48 2.15 -1.95 5.85
CA GLY A 48 2.45 -3.03 6.78
C GLY A 48 1.60 -4.25 6.45
N ALA A 49 0.28 -4.06 6.36
CA ALA A 49 -0.66 -5.09 5.96
C ALA A 49 -0.34 -5.62 4.55
N ALA A 50 -0.10 -4.73 3.59
CA ALA A 50 0.20 -5.12 2.22
C ALA A 50 1.47 -5.99 2.10
N ILE A 51 2.55 -5.65 2.82
CA ILE A 51 3.78 -6.47 2.80
C ILE A 51 3.56 -7.83 3.47
N ALA A 52 2.80 -7.88 4.56
CA ALA A 52 2.47 -9.16 5.20
C ALA A 52 1.68 -10.08 4.24
N SER A 53 0.70 -9.53 3.51
CA SER A 53 -0.08 -10.27 2.50
C SER A 53 0.81 -10.74 1.34
N MET A 54 1.65 -9.88 0.78
CA MET A 54 2.60 -10.24 -0.28
C MET A 54 3.55 -11.37 0.13
N ILE A 55 4.01 -11.38 1.40
CA ILE A 55 4.86 -12.46 1.92
C ILE A 55 4.08 -13.78 2.01
N SER A 56 2.81 -13.73 2.42
CA SER A 56 1.94 -14.90 2.49
C SER A 56 1.67 -15.48 1.09
N GLU A 57 1.37 -14.61 0.11
CA GLU A 57 1.17 -14.98 -1.29
C GLU A 57 2.43 -15.62 -1.90
N ALA A 58 3.59 -14.98 -1.72
CA ALA A 58 4.86 -15.47 -2.26
C ALA A 58 5.22 -16.88 -1.76
N ARG A 59 4.86 -17.22 -0.52
CA ARG A 59 5.09 -18.57 0.05
C ARG A 59 4.22 -19.65 -0.60
N LYS A 60 3.09 -19.28 -1.18
CA LYS A 60 2.15 -20.20 -1.84
C LYS A 60 2.50 -20.44 -3.31
N ILE A 61 3.30 -19.55 -3.92
CA ILE A 61 3.73 -19.71 -5.30
C ILE A 61 4.85 -20.73 -5.39
N GLU A 62 4.72 -21.69 -6.29
CA GLU A 62 5.77 -22.65 -6.61
C GLU A 62 6.64 -22.12 -7.75
N GLY A 63 7.97 -22.18 -7.58
CA GLY A 63 8.91 -21.80 -8.63
C GLY A 63 9.19 -20.31 -8.72
N GLU A 64 9.41 -19.82 -9.95
CA GLU A 64 9.77 -18.43 -10.21
C GLU A 64 8.54 -17.54 -10.35
N PHE A 65 8.65 -16.31 -9.84
CA PHE A 65 7.59 -15.31 -9.93
C PHE A 65 8.15 -13.89 -9.92
N THR A 66 7.33 -12.95 -10.31
CA THR A 66 7.56 -11.51 -10.21
C THR A 66 6.58 -10.92 -9.20
N LEU A 67 6.81 -9.69 -8.76
CA LEU A 67 5.84 -9.03 -7.88
C LEU A 67 4.46 -8.87 -8.53
N SER A 68 4.38 -8.84 -9.88
CA SER A 68 3.08 -8.74 -10.57
C SER A 68 2.24 -10.01 -10.46
N ASP A 69 2.86 -11.14 -10.10
CA ASP A 69 2.15 -12.41 -9.85
C ASP A 69 1.54 -12.47 -8.43
N LEU A 70 1.82 -11.47 -7.59
CA LEU A 70 1.24 -11.32 -6.26
C LEU A 70 -0.06 -10.52 -6.36
N GLU A 71 -1.16 -11.09 -5.85
CA GLU A 71 -2.50 -10.49 -5.88
C GLU A 71 -2.49 -9.10 -5.22
N THR A 72 -1.89 -8.98 -4.03
CA THR A 72 -1.78 -7.70 -3.33
C THR A 72 -1.04 -6.63 -4.14
N PHE A 73 -0.06 -7.00 -4.95
CA PHE A 73 0.74 -6.04 -5.73
C PHE A 73 0.10 -5.68 -7.08
N SER A 74 -0.57 -6.65 -7.70
CA SER A 74 -1.33 -6.42 -8.94
C SER A 74 -2.55 -5.53 -8.68
N ASP A 75 -3.25 -5.74 -7.55
CA ASP A 75 -4.49 -5.07 -7.19
C ASP A 75 -4.32 -3.65 -6.58
N VAL A 76 -3.08 -3.16 -6.44
CA VAL A 76 -2.77 -1.81 -5.93
C VAL A 76 -3.60 -0.70 -6.60
N ASN A 77 -3.87 -0.83 -7.90
CA ASN A 77 -4.71 0.13 -8.63
C ASN A 77 -6.15 0.20 -8.07
N THR A 78 -6.75 -0.95 -7.79
CA THR A 78 -8.12 -1.09 -7.28
C THR A 78 -8.20 -0.55 -5.86
N VAL A 79 -7.29 -0.99 -4.98
CA VAL A 79 -7.20 -0.52 -3.58
C VAL A 79 -7.07 1.01 -3.53
N ILE A 80 -6.19 1.61 -4.33
CA ILE A 80 -6.02 3.08 -4.33
C ILE A 80 -7.29 3.79 -4.79
N LYS A 81 -7.97 3.24 -5.80
CA LYS A 81 -9.21 3.82 -6.33
C LYS A 81 -10.35 3.73 -5.33
N ASP A 82 -10.56 2.56 -4.74
CA ASP A 82 -11.68 2.26 -3.85
C ASP A 82 -11.55 2.99 -2.51
N TYR A 83 -10.36 2.98 -1.92
CA TYR A 83 -10.07 3.66 -0.66
C TYR A 83 -9.65 5.11 -0.85
N LYS A 84 -9.69 5.62 -2.09
CA LYS A 84 -9.44 7.03 -2.41
C LYS A 84 -8.09 7.53 -1.88
N ILE A 85 -7.10 6.65 -1.81
CA ILE A 85 -5.77 6.89 -1.24
C ILE A 85 -5.05 8.01 -2.01
N SER A 86 -4.27 8.84 -1.30
CA SER A 86 -3.60 10.01 -1.89
C SER A 86 -2.39 9.67 -2.76
N GLU A 87 -1.72 8.55 -2.51
CA GLU A 87 -0.55 8.11 -3.26
C GLU A 87 -0.95 7.48 -4.60
N THR A 88 -0.16 7.72 -5.64
CA THR A 88 -0.38 7.11 -6.96
C THR A 88 -0.04 5.62 -6.94
N PRO A 89 -0.65 4.79 -7.81
CA PRO A 89 -0.30 3.39 -7.90
C PRO A 89 1.17 3.11 -8.21
N ALA A 90 1.80 3.98 -9.00
CA ALA A 90 3.23 3.89 -9.27
C ALA A 90 4.08 4.10 -8.01
N GLN A 91 3.74 5.08 -7.17
CA GLN A 91 4.44 5.35 -5.90
C GLN A 91 4.28 4.19 -4.91
N VAL A 92 3.05 3.67 -4.77
CA VAL A 92 2.76 2.55 -3.88
C VAL A 92 3.52 1.30 -4.34
N ARG A 93 3.45 0.94 -5.64
CA ARG A 93 4.19 -0.21 -6.21
C ARG A 93 5.70 -0.07 -6.03
N ALA A 94 6.26 1.11 -6.26
CA ALA A 94 7.68 1.35 -6.06
C ALA A 94 8.10 1.12 -4.60
N ARG A 95 7.29 1.60 -3.64
CA ARG A 95 7.56 1.41 -2.21
C ARG A 95 7.39 -0.04 -1.78
N LEU A 96 6.31 -0.71 -2.19
CA LEU A 96 6.09 -2.14 -1.92
C LEU A 96 7.21 -3.00 -2.50
N GLY A 97 7.65 -2.71 -3.73
CA GLY A 97 8.75 -3.44 -4.35
C GLY A 97 10.08 -3.28 -3.59
N LYS A 98 10.38 -2.06 -3.12
CA LYS A 98 11.56 -1.81 -2.28
C LYS A 98 11.47 -2.57 -0.95
N MET A 99 10.35 -2.47 -0.25
CA MET A 99 10.13 -3.13 1.04
C MET A 99 10.20 -4.66 0.91
N PHE A 100 9.57 -5.24 -0.12
CA PHE A 100 9.59 -6.66 -0.35
C PHE A 100 11.00 -7.16 -0.69
N ASN A 101 11.72 -6.45 -1.56
CA ASN A 101 13.10 -6.79 -1.89
C ASN A 101 14.01 -6.74 -0.65
N GLU A 102 13.83 -5.74 0.21
CA GLU A 102 14.56 -5.62 1.47
C GLU A 102 14.22 -6.76 2.44
N ALA A 103 12.94 -7.14 2.55
CA ALA A 103 12.50 -8.27 3.34
C ALA A 103 13.10 -9.60 2.85
N VAL A 104 13.18 -9.81 1.53
CA VAL A 104 13.85 -10.98 0.94
C VAL A 104 15.34 -10.94 1.25
N ARG A 105 16.02 -9.80 1.05
CA ARG A 105 17.46 -9.64 1.32
C ARG A 105 17.82 -9.91 2.79
N ARG A 106 16.92 -9.55 3.71
CA ARG A 106 17.08 -9.79 5.16
C ARG A 106 16.71 -11.21 5.61
N GLY A 107 16.21 -12.06 4.71
CA GLY A 107 15.76 -13.41 5.04
C GLY A 107 14.42 -13.48 5.79
N ASN A 108 13.67 -12.36 5.84
CA ASN A 108 12.35 -12.31 6.50
C ASN A 108 11.29 -13.08 5.69
N VAL A 109 11.50 -13.25 4.40
CA VAL A 109 10.66 -14.06 3.51
C VAL A 109 11.28 -15.45 3.36
N LYS A 110 11.13 -16.28 4.40
CA LYS A 110 11.68 -17.65 4.43
C LYS A 110 11.31 -18.43 3.16
N GLY A 111 12.31 -19.02 2.52
CA GLY A 111 12.16 -19.85 1.32
C GLY A 111 12.10 -19.08 0.00
N VAL A 112 12.04 -17.74 0.02
CA VAL A 112 12.02 -16.91 -1.18
C VAL A 112 13.37 -16.21 -1.34
N GLU A 113 13.93 -16.27 -2.54
CA GLU A 113 15.18 -15.60 -2.89
C GLU A 113 15.06 -14.87 -4.23
N ARG A 114 16.01 -13.96 -4.52
CA ARG A 114 16.14 -13.38 -5.86
C ARG A 114 16.62 -14.47 -6.82
N ALA A 115 15.91 -14.66 -7.94
CA ALA A 115 16.34 -15.62 -8.96
C ALA A 115 17.62 -15.09 -9.65
N THR A 116 18.54 -15.99 -9.93
CA THR A 116 19.79 -15.72 -10.65
C THR A 116 19.85 -16.50 -11.95
N VAL A 117 20.58 -15.99 -12.93
CA VAL A 117 20.89 -16.64 -14.20
C VAL A 117 22.39 -16.52 -14.46
N VAL A 118 23.01 -17.58 -14.95
CA VAL A 118 24.40 -17.53 -15.38
C VAL A 118 24.44 -16.95 -16.79
N ARG A 119 25.11 -15.82 -16.97
CA ARG A 119 25.40 -15.23 -18.28
C ARG A 119 26.90 -15.03 -18.38
N ASN A 120 27.51 -15.56 -19.44
CA ASN A 120 28.95 -15.46 -19.67
C ASN A 120 29.82 -15.97 -18.50
N GLY A 121 29.37 -16.99 -17.78
CA GLY A 121 30.10 -17.56 -16.65
C GLY A 121 29.93 -16.81 -15.32
N GLU A 122 29.20 -15.68 -15.30
CA GLU A 122 28.91 -14.92 -14.07
C GLU A 122 27.45 -15.08 -13.64
N GLU A 123 27.24 -15.16 -12.34
CA GLU A 123 25.90 -15.20 -11.74
C GLU A 123 25.30 -13.78 -11.70
N GLN A 124 24.24 -13.57 -12.48
CA GLN A 124 23.55 -12.28 -12.58
C GLN A 124 22.11 -12.40 -12.08
N LEU A 125 21.58 -11.30 -11.52
CA LEU A 125 20.17 -11.25 -11.12
C LEU A 125 19.25 -11.43 -12.33
N LYS A 126 18.24 -12.28 -12.20
CA LYS A 126 17.24 -12.53 -13.23
C LYS A 126 16.20 -11.41 -13.26
N PHE A 127 15.92 -10.92 -14.47
CA PHE A 127 14.86 -9.97 -14.74
C PHE A 127 14.00 -10.47 -15.91
N LEU A 128 12.68 -10.27 -15.81
CA LEU A 128 11.71 -10.52 -16.87
C LEU A 128 11.12 -9.17 -17.28
N SER A 129 11.39 -8.71 -18.50
CA SER A 129 10.90 -7.41 -18.99
C SER A 129 11.14 -6.24 -18.02
N ARG A 130 12.35 -6.18 -17.43
CA ARG A 130 12.79 -5.25 -16.37
C ARG A 130 12.21 -5.50 -14.97
N ALA A 131 11.25 -6.41 -14.80
CA ALA A 131 10.75 -6.81 -13.51
C ALA A 131 11.71 -7.78 -12.82
N ALA A 132 11.87 -7.60 -11.52
CA ALA A 132 12.72 -8.43 -10.68
C ALA A 132 12.08 -9.83 -10.52
N VAL A 133 12.82 -10.91 -10.83
CA VAL A 133 12.34 -12.30 -10.66
C VAL A 133 12.80 -12.87 -9.31
N TYR A 134 11.89 -13.53 -8.61
CA TYR A 134 12.06 -14.21 -7.34
C TYR A 134 11.81 -15.70 -7.53
N ILE A 135 12.36 -16.54 -6.65
CA ILE A 135 12.13 -17.98 -6.65
C ILE A 135 11.78 -18.45 -5.25
N ASN A 136 10.70 -19.22 -5.13
CA ASN A 136 10.37 -19.93 -3.91
C ASN A 136 11.03 -21.33 -3.94
N LYS A 137 12.07 -21.51 -3.12
CA LYS A 137 12.80 -22.76 -2.96
C LYS A 137 12.10 -23.74 -2.01
N ALA A 138 11.08 -23.33 -1.26
CA ALA A 138 10.36 -24.22 -0.34
C ALA A 138 9.62 -25.37 -1.07
N GLY A 139 9.32 -25.21 -2.37
CA GLY A 139 8.75 -26.27 -3.20
C GLY A 139 9.77 -27.29 -3.74
N LYS A 140 11.09 -27.01 -3.68
CA LYS A 140 12.12 -27.93 -4.22
C LYS A 140 12.40 -29.13 -3.32
N THR A 141 12.01 -29.10 -2.04
CA THR A 141 12.29 -30.17 -1.09
C THR A 141 11.37 -31.40 -1.22
N ARG A 142 10.36 -31.39 -2.10
CA ARG A 142 9.41 -32.51 -2.26
C ARG A 142 9.64 -33.43 -3.46
N LYS A 143 10.71 -33.26 -4.25
CA LYS A 143 10.95 -34.09 -5.46
C LYS A 143 12.13 -35.05 -5.42
N ASN A 144 12.91 -35.09 -4.32
CA ASN A 144 13.95 -36.09 -4.13
C ASN A 144 13.74 -36.80 -2.78
N SER A 145 12.80 -37.74 -2.73
CA SER A 145 12.72 -38.80 -1.71
C SER A 145 12.18 -40.05 -2.39
#